data_AF-A0A2Z6UU90-F1
#
_entry.id   AF-A0A2Z6UU90-F1
#
_cell.length_a   1.000
_cell.length_b   1.000
_cell.length_c   1.000
_cell.angle_alpha   90.00
_cell.angle_beta   90.00
_cell.angle_gamma   90.00
#
_symmetry.space_group_name_H-M   'P 1'
#
loop_
_entity.id
_entity.type
_entity.pdbx_description
1 polymer ?
#
loop_
_entity_poly.entity_id
_entity_poly.type
_entity_poly.pdbx_seq_one_letter_code
_entity_poly.pdbx_strand_id
1 'polypeptide(L)'
;MLDFNGESDHVHRIIDDKPDIALSKLIANLKTVSSRLIRKEFPDLVAKYFDNKPYFWTGAYFVASCGGVTVEQLKKYVENQKNSPKVETLPR
;
A
#
# COMPACT_ATOMS: atom_id res chain seq x y z
N MET A 1 -6.94 3.90 0.46
CA MET A 1 -5.83 4.74 1.00
C MET A 1 -6.36 5.37 2.26
N LEU A 2 -5.72 5.13 3.39
CA LEU A 2 -6.22 5.56 4.70
C LEU A 2 -5.56 6.84 5.18
N ASP A 3 -4.24 6.96 4.99
CA ASP A 3 -3.49 8.14 5.40
C ASP A 3 -2.22 8.32 4.55
N PHE A 4 -1.72 9.56 4.50
CA PHE A 4 -0.52 9.94 3.78
C PHE A 4 0.11 11.19 4.36
N ASN A 5 1.33 11.04 4.84
CA ASN A 5 2.13 12.13 5.37
C ASN A 5 3.60 11.90 4.99
N GLY A 6 4.48 12.84 5.29
CA GLY A 6 5.89 12.69 4.98
C GLY A 6 6.72 13.85 5.49
N GLU A 7 8.01 13.62 5.52
CA GLU A 7 9.02 14.63 5.79
C GLU A 7 9.69 15.04 4.48
N SER A 8 10.69 15.94 4.56
CA SER A 8 11.42 16.41 3.38
C SER A 8 12.15 15.31 2.61
N ASP A 9 12.44 14.16 3.24
CA ASP A 9 13.28 13.08 2.69
C ASP A 9 12.58 11.71 2.61
N HIS A 10 11.38 11.56 3.18
CA HIS A 10 10.62 10.29 3.13
C HIS A 10 9.12 10.50 3.28
N VAL A 11 8.35 9.47 2.90
CA VAL A 11 6.88 9.49 2.94
C VAL A 11 6.37 8.29 3.72
N HIS A 12 5.38 8.54 4.58
CA HIS A 12 4.60 7.56 5.34
C HIS A 12 3.23 7.38 4.69
N ARG A 13 2.82 6.13 4.47
CA ARG A 13 1.51 5.82 3.90
C ARG A 13 0.84 4.69 4.66
N ILE A 14 -0.41 4.90 5.06
CA ILE A 14 -1.27 3.85 5.60
C ILE A 14 -2.19 3.37 4.47
N ILE A 15 -2.09 2.08 4.17
CA ILE A 15 -2.88 1.42 3.14
C ILE A 15 -3.76 0.34 3.78
N ASP A 16 -4.97 0.24 3.25
CA ASP A 16 -5.84 -0.92 3.42
C ASP A 16 -6.10 -1.45 2.02
N ASP A 17 -5.76 -2.73 1.80
CA ASP A 17 -5.77 -3.35 0.49
C ASP A 17 -6.03 -4.85 0.62
N LYS A 18 -6.38 -5.49 -0.50
CA LYS A 18 -6.70 -6.92 -0.49
C LYS A 18 -5.48 -7.78 -0.11
N PRO A 19 -5.68 -8.88 0.65
CA PRO A 19 -4.59 -9.71 1.14
C PRO A 19 -3.84 -10.49 0.05
N ASP A 20 -4.42 -10.64 -1.15
CA ASP A 20 -3.81 -11.31 -2.30
C ASP A 20 -2.81 -10.44 -3.07
N ILE A 21 -2.66 -9.17 -2.68
CA ILE A 21 -1.75 -8.24 -3.33
C ILE A 21 -0.31 -8.47 -2.87
N ALA A 22 0.57 -8.65 -3.85
CA ALA A 22 2.01 -8.65 -3.60
C ALA A 22 2.49 -7.23 -3.25
N LEU A 23 2.72 -6.98 -1.95
CA LEU A 23 3.15 -5.68 -1.42
C LEU A 23 4.39 -5.11 -2.13
N SER A 24 5.34 -5.97 -2.47
CA SER A 24 6.55 -5.57 -3.21
C SER A 24 6.22 -4.98 -4.60
N LYS A 25 5.27 -5.56 -5.32
CA LYS A 25 4.80 -5.05 -6.63
C LYS A 25 4.05 -3.74 -6.46
N LEU A 26 3.18 -3.64 -5.45
CA LEU A 26 2.44 -2.42 -5.14
C LEU A 26 3.39 -1.25 -4.89
N ILE A 27 4.39 -1.43 -4.03
CA ILE A 27 5.37 -0.40 -3.66
C ILE A 27 6.26 -0.04 -4.86
N ALA A 28 6.73 -1.03 -5.63
CA ALA A 28 7.51 -0.77 -6.83
C ALA A 28 6.74 0.07 -7.86
N ASN A 29 5.45 -0.25 -8.07
CA ASN A 29 4.59 0.53 -8.95
C ASN A 29 4.40 1.96 -8.43
N LEU A 30 4.09 2.11 -7.14
CA LEU A 30 3.94 3.42 -6.47
C LEU A 30 5.17 4.30 -6.66
N LYS A 31 6.35 3.76 -6.36
CA LYS A 31 7.63 4.48 -6.49
C LYS A 31 7.92 4.83 -7.94
N THR A 32 7.69 3.90 -8.87
CA THR A 32 7.97 4.13 -10.30
C THR A 32 7.05 5.18 -10.91
N VAL A 33 5.75 5.06 -10.68
CA VAL A 33 4.74 5.96 -11.25
C VAL A 33 4.88 7.35 -10.64
N SER A 34 5.01 7.48 -9.32
CA SER A 34 5.22 8.79 -8.68
C SER A 34 6.51 9.46 -9.15
N SER A 35 7.62 8.73 -9.21
CA SER A 35 8.91 9.19 -9.71
C SER A 35 8.81 9.76 -11.14
N ARG A 36 7.99 9.12 -12.00
CA ARG A 36 7.74 9.58 -13.37
C ARG A 36 6.83 10.82 -13.41
N LEU A 37 5.73 10.82 -12.66
CA LEU A 37 4.76 11.91 -12.66
C LEU A 37 5.36 13.18 -12.06
N ILE A 38 6.07 13.09 -10.93
CA ILE A 38 6.71 14.25 -10.28
C ILE A 38 7.74 14.90 -11.21
N ARG A 39 8.56 14.10 -11.91
CA ARG A 39 9.50 14.63 -12.90
C ARG A 39 8.82 15.32 -14.09
N LYS A 40 7.65 14.82 -14.49
CA LYS A 40 6.87 15.41 -15.59
C LYS A 40 6.18 16.71 -15.16
N GLU A 41 5.63 16.74 -13.96
CA GLU A 41 4.80 17.85 -13.48
C GLU A 41 5.60 18.98 -12.83
N PHE A 42 6.76 18.66 -12.23
CA PHE A 42 7.57 19.63 -11.47
C PHE A 42 9.05 19.60 -11.88
N PRO A 43 9.39 19.83 -13.16
CA PRO A 43 10.76 19.75 -13.65
C PRO A 43 11.72 20.70 -12.90
N ASP A 44 11.27 21.92 -12.59
CA ASP A 44 12.10 22.93 -11.91
C ASP A 44 12.44 22.53 -10.47
N LEU A 45 11.47 21.96 -9.73
CA LEU A 45 11.69 21.47 -8.38
C LEU A 45 12.62 20.26 -8.38
N VAL A 46 12.48 19.38 -9.37
CA VAL A 46 13.38 18.23 -9.52
C VAL A 46 14.81 18.69 -9.82
N ALA A 47 14.98 19.65 -10.72
CA ALA A 47 16.30 20.21 -11.00
C ALA A 47 16.93 20.86 -9.75
N LYS A 48 16.13 21.60 -8.98
CA LYS A 48 16.59 22.34 -7.79
C LYS A 48 16.93 21.46 -6.58
N TYR A 49 16.09 20.46 -6.29
CA TYR A 49 16.19 19.68 -5.03
C TYR A 49 16.79 18.29 -5.23
N PHE A 50 16.75 17.76 -6.45
CA PHE A 50 17.24 16.42 -6.75
C PHE A 50 18.45 16.44 -7.69
N ASP A 51 18.99 17.60 -8.07
CA ASP A 51 20.20 17.76 -8.91
C ASP A 51 20.23 16.85 -10.15
N ASN A 52 19.06 16.65 -10.78
CA ASN A 52 18.90 15.70 -11.89
C ASN A 52 19.40 14.26 -11.60
N LYS A 53 19.38 13.84 -10.33
CA LYS A 53 19.71 12.47 -9.93
C LYS A 53 18.86 11.47 -10.73
N PRO A 54 19.46 10.33 -11.12
CA PRO A 54 18.78 9.33 -11.93
C PRO A 54 17.65 8.61 -11.16
N TYR A 55 17.55 8.80 -9.84
CA TYR A 55 16.53 8.22 -8.97
C TYR A 55 15.84 9.29 -8.14
N PHE A 56 14.54 9.09 -7.88
CA PHE A 56 13.75 9.93 -6.98
C PHE A 56 13.61 9.25 -5.61
N TRP A 57 13.25 7.98 -5.64
CA TRP A 57 13.24 7.12 -4.46
C TRP A 57 14.52 6.28 -4.40
N THR A 58 14.98 5.98 -3.18
CA THR A 58 15.98 4.93 -2.95
C THR A 58 15.40 3.56 -3.34
N GLY A 59 16.24 2.53 -3.50
CA GLY A 59 15.75 1.16 -3.75
C GLY A 59 14.97 0.57 -2.55
N ALA A 60 15.31 0.99 -1.34
CA ALA A 60 14.75 0.50 -0.09
C ALA A 60 13.32 0.98 0.17
N TYR A 61 12.60 0.24 0.99
CA TYR A 61 11.29 0.61 1.52
C TYR A 61 11.06 -0.14 2.83
N PHE A 62 10.19 0.40 3.69
CA PHE A 62 9.78 -0.22 4.94
C PHE A 62 8.28 -0.55 4.89
N VAL A 63 7.90 -1.72 5.41
CA VAL A 63 6.51 -2.15 5.54
C VAL A 63 6.34 -2.84 6.88
N ALA A 64 5.30 -2.44 7.60
CA ALA A 64 4.85 -3.13 8.80
C ALA A 64 3.32 -3.17 8.79
N SER A 65 2.74 -4.24 9.35
CA SER A 65 1.32 -4.27 9.65
C SER A 65 1.02 -3.27 10.77
N CYS A 66 -0.01 -2.44 10.57
CA CYS A 66 -0.55 -1.56 11.59
C CYS A 66 -2.04 -1.88 11.75
N GLY A 67 -2.41 -2.40 12.91
CA GLY A 67 -3.77 -2.87 13.17
C GLY A 67 -3.77 -4.02 14.17
N GLY A 68 -4.34 -3.77 15.35
CA GLY A 68 -4.62 -4.82 16.32
C GLY A 68 -5.97 -5.44 15.99
N VAL A 69 -5.99 -6.70 15.58
CA VAL A 69 -7.25 -7.46 15.58
C VAL A 69 -7.51 -7.90 17.02
N THR A 70 -8.64 -7.47 17.58
CA THR A 70 -9.06 -7.91 18.92
C THR A 70 -9.52 -9.37 18.89
N VAL A 71 -9.41 -10.07 20.02
CA VAL A 71 -9.89 -11.47 20.13
C VAL A 71 -11.39 -11.54 19.85
N GLU A 72 -12.15 -10.51 20.23
CA GLU A 72 -13.58 -10.39 19.99
C GLU A 72 -13.91 -10.30 18.49
N GLN A 73 -13.09 -9.57 17.71
CA GLN A 73 -13.24 -9.50 16.25
C GLN A 73 -12.94 -10.84 15.59
N LEU A 74 -11.91 -11.57 16.05
CA LEU A 74 -11.59 -12.91 15.56
C LEU A 74 -12.70 -13.91 15.87
N LYS A 75 -13.23 -13.91 17.11
CA LYS A 75 -14.34 -14.78 17.51
C LYS A 75 -15.57 -14.54 16.64
N LYS A 76 -15.98 -13.28 16.47
CA LYS A 76 -17.12 -12.92 15.59
C LYS A 76 -16.90 -13.38 14.15
N TYR A 77 -15.69 -13.22 13.61
CA TYR A 77 -15.37 -13.71 12.27
C TYR A 77 -15.57 -15.23 12.15
N VAL A 78 -15.04 -16.01 13.09
CA VAL A 78 -15.15 -17.48 13.10
C VAL A 78 -16.60 -17.95 13.30
N GLU A 79 -17.35 -17.31 14.20
CA GLU A 79 -18.77 -17.62 14.43
C GLU A 79 -19.61 -17.35 13.18
N ASN A 80 -19.38 -16.22 12.51
CA ASN A 80 -20.08 -15.89 11.26
C ASN A 80 -19.74 -16.87 10.13
N GLN A 81 -18.51 -17.39 10.06
CA GLN A 81 -18.15 -18.41 9.07
C GLN A 81 -18.90 -19.73 9.26
N LYS A 82 -19.24 -20.10 10.52
CA LYS A 82 -20.03 -21.30 10.81
C LYS A 82 -21.50 -21.16 10.43
N ASN A 83 -22.01 -19.93 10.37
CA ASN A 83 -23.41 -19.62 10.08
C ASN A 83 -23.65 -19.17 8.64
N SER A 84 -22.61 -19.09 7.79
CA SER A 84 -22.76 -18.83 6.36
C SER A 84 -23.63 -19.93 5.73
N PRO A 85 -24.68 -19.61 4.97
CA PRO A 85 -25.46 -20.61 4.27
C PRO A 85 -24.50 -21.41 3.40
N LYS A 86 -24.50 -22.74 3.57
CA LYS A 86 -23.77 -23.63 2.67
C LYS A 86 -24.29 -23.32 1.27
N VAL A 87 -23.43 -22.79 0.41
CA VAL A 87 -23.73 -22.64 -1.01
C VAL A 87 -24.01 -24.05 -1.50
N GLU A 88 -25.29 -24.36 -1.67
CA GLU A 88 -25.76 -25.61 -2.24
C GLU A 88 -25.22 -25.62 -3.67
N THR A 89 -24.13 -26.35 -3.88
CA THR A 89 -23.54 -26.51 -5.20
C THR A 89 -24.57 -27.22 -6.06
N LEU A 90 -25.20 -26.47 -6.96
CA LEU A 90 -25.99 -27.04 -8.04
C LEU A 90 -25.11 -28.04 -8.80
N PRO A 91 -25.57 -29.30 -8.98
CA PRO A 91 -24.82 -30.27 -9.77
C PRO A 91 -24.68 -29.74 -11.21
N ARG A 92 -23.48 -29.91 -11.77
CA ARG A 92 -23.24 -29.70 -13.21
C ARG A 92 -24.04 -30.70 -14.04
#